data_AF-A0A3D0D961-F1
#
_entry.id   AF-A0A3D0D961-F1
#
_cell.length_a   1.000
_cell.length_b   1.000
_cell.length_c   1.000
_cell.angle_alpha   90.00
_cell.angle_beta   90.00
_cell.angle_gamma   90.00
#
_symmetry.space_group_name_H-M   'P 1'
#
loop_
_entity.id
_entity.type
_entity.pdbx_description
1 polymer ?
#
loop_
_entity_poly.entity_id
_entity_poly.type
_entity_poly.pdbx_seq_one_letter_code
_entity_poly.pdbx_strand_id
1 'polypeptide(L)'
;MASHAVANRAGIAPMPSTAFERFAGLCGMLVGVVGFLYSVSFIVLRNDLLSALFLMLGGLLTTAVLVALYERLRETNASVALWALLLGLVGAAGSAIHGGYDLANTINAPEAIPANLANLPSQIDPRGLLTFGVAGMALLVIAWLITRGGQLPKGLGSLGYLLAILLIIVYLARLIVLTPTNPVLLVPALLTGFVVNPIWYIWLGLTLWRGRGGETAAR
;
A
#
# COMPACT_ATOMS: atom_id res chain seq x y z
N MET A 1 14.31 -47.25 -39.70
CA MET A 1 13.64 -45.95 -39.90
C MET A 1 13.80 -45.13 -38.63
N ALA A 2 14.75 -44.20 -38.63
CA ALA A 2 15.01 -43.31 -37.51
C ALA A 2 14.06 -42.10 -37.59
N SER A 3 13.29 -41.86 -36.52
CA SER A 3 12.47 -40.65 -36.39
C SER A 3 13.26 -39.59 -35.62
N HIS A 4 13.66 -38.54 -36.31
CA HIS A 4 14.21 -37.32 -35.72
C HIS A 4 13.06 -36.50 -35.13
N ALA A 5 12.87 -36.56 -33.82
CA ALA A 5 12.09 -35.56 -33.11
C ALA A 5 12.95 -34.29 -32.94
N VAL A 6 12.67 -33.29 -33.75
CA VAL A 6 13.24 -31.94 -33.63
C VAL A 6 12.69 -31.32 -32.34
N ALA A 7 13.54 -31.22 -31.32
CA ALA A 7 13.26 -30.47 -30.10
C ALA A 7 13.30 -28.96 -30.42
N ASN A 8 12.14 -28.36 -30.62
CA ASN A 8 12.01 -26.91 -30.70
C ASN A 8 11.15 -26.41 -29.52
N ARG A 9 11.80 -26.25 -28.37
CA ARG A 9 11.33 -25.38 -27.30
C ARG A 9 12.46 -24.44 -26.96
N ALA A 10 12.56 -23.35 -27.72
CA ALA A 10 13.20 -22.15 -27.23
C ALA A 10 12.41 -21.71 -25.98
N GLY A 11 12.85 -22.20 -24.82
CA GLY A 11 12.33 -21.79 -23.55
C GLY A 11 12.60 -20.30 -23.41
N ILE A 12 11.54 -19.51 -23.36
CA ILE A 12 11.60 -18.21 -22.70
C ILE A 12 12.09 -18.54 -21.30
N ALA A 13 13.36 -18.25 -21.01
CA ALA A 13 13.90 -18.45 -19.68
C ALA A 13 12.99 -17.70 -18.71
N PRO A 14 12.40 -18.37 -17.70
CA PRO A 14 11.59 -17.67 -16.71
C PRO A 14 12.45 -16.55 -16.14
N MET A 15 11.98 -15.31 -16.25
CA MET A 15 12.66 -14.19 -15.59
C MET A 15 12.86 -14.59 -14.13
N PRO A 16 14.08 -14.55 -13.61
CA PRO A 16 14.32 -14.99 -12.25
C PRO A 16 13.48 -14.08 -11.35
N SER A 17 12.65 -14.70 -10.51
CA SER A 17 11.74 -14.07 -9.54
C SER A 17 12.37 -12.90 -8.77
N THR A 18 13.71 -12.87 -8.68
CA THR A 18 14.55 -11.83 -8.10
C THR A 18 14.47 -10.45 -8.77
N ALA A 19 14.25 -10.34 -10.07
CA ALA A 19 14.27 -9.03 -10.76
C ALA A 19 13.04 -8.18 -10.41
N PHE A 20 11.85 -8.77 -10.53
CA PHE A 20 10.61 -8.11 -10.13
C PHE A 20 10.56 -7.85 -8.63
N GLU A 21 11.08 -8.77 -7.82
CA GLU A 21 11.13 -8.60 -6.36
C GLU A 21 11.99 -7.39 -5.95
N ARG A 22 13.13 -7.17 -6.63
CA ARG A 22 13.94 -5.96 -6.43
C ARG A 22 13.21 -4.70 -6.86
N PHE A 23 12.56 -4.71 -8.03
CA PHE A 23 11.73 -3.59 -8.47
C PHE A 23 10.64 -3.25 -7.43
N ALA A 24 9.90 -4.25 -6.96
CA ALA A 24 8.91 -4.09 -5.90
C ALA A 24 9.52 -3.63 -4.57
N GLY A 25 10.76 -4.06 -4.26
CA GLY A 25 11.52 -3.58 -3.12
C GLY A 25 11.82 -2.07 -3.19
N LEU A 26 12.25 -1.60 -4.36
CA LEU A 26 12.43 -0.17 -4.63
C LEU A 26 11.11 0.60 -4.52
N CYS A 27 10.04 0.08 -5.14
CA CYS A 27 8.69 0.64 -4.98
C CYS A 27 8.28 0.71 -3.51
N GLY A 28 8.54 -0.33 -2.70
CA GLY A 28 8.23 -0.34 -1.27
C GLY A 28 8.95 0.78 -0.52
N MET A 29 10.26 0.96 -0.76
CA MET A 29 10.99 2.07 -0.15
C MET A 29 10.43 3.43 -0.58
N LEU A 30 10.11 3.60 -1.86
CA LEU A 30 9.50 4.83 -2.38
C LEU A 30 8.10 5.08 -1.80
N VAL A 31 7.27 4.05 -1.59
CA VAL A 31 5.97 4.18 -0.91
C VAL A 31 6.16 4.68 0.52
N GLY A 32 7.15 4.16 1.25
CA GLY A 32 7.44 4.64 2.60
C GLY A 32 7.84 6.13 2.62
N VAL A 33 8.69 6.55 1.68
CA VAL A 33 9.11 7.96 1.53
C VAL A 33 7.93 8.83 1.12
N VAL A 34 7.19 8.46 0.07
CA VAL A 34 6.05 9.22 -0.43
C VAL A 34 4.92 9.29 0.60
N GLY A 35 4.66 8.23 1.36
CA GLY A 35 3.69 8.24 2.45
C GLY A 35 4.08 9.17 3.60
N PHE A 36 5.38 9.27 3.92
CA PHE A 36 5.88 10.28 4.84
C PHE A 36 5.69 11.69 4.29
N LEU A 37 6.07 11.93 3.02
CA LEU A 37 5.92 13.22 2.36
C LEU A 37 4.45 13.64 2.21
N TYR A 38 3.54 12.70 1.98
CA TYR A 38 2.09 12.89 2.04
C TYR A 38 1.69 13.45 3.41
N SER A 39 2.14 12.82 4.49
CA SER A 39 1.79 13.21 5.86
C SER A 39 2.33 14.59 6.23
N VAL A 40 3.56 14.90 5.82
CA VAL A 40 4.15 16.24 5.96
C VAL A 40 3.34 17.27 5.17
N SER A 41 3.00 16.96 3.91
CA SER A 41 2.28 17.87 3.04
C SER A 41 0.87 18.16 3.55
N PHE A 42 0.16 17.12 3.99
CA PHE A 42 -1.22 17.21 4.45
C PHE A 42 -1.33 17.86 5.83
N ILE A 43 -0.52 17.44 6.80
CA ILE A 43 -0.68 17.86 8.20
C ILE A 43 0.13 19.12 8.53
N VAL A 44 1.39 19.17 8.10
CA VAL A 44 2.33 20.24 8.49
C VAL A 44 2.25 21.40 7.53
N LEU A 45 2.43 21.14 6.24
CA LEU A 45 2.45 22.19 5.21
C LEU A 45 1.04 22.64 4.80
N ARG A 46 0.03 21.78 5.00
CA ARG A 46 -1.35 21.97 4.50
C ARG A 46 -1.37 22.35 3.02
N ASN A 47 -0.61 21.61 2.23
CA ASN A 47 -0.45 21.82 0.80
C ASN A 47 -1.20 20.73 0.03
N ASP A 48 -2.39 21.08 -0.44
CA ASP A 48 -3.32 20.15 -1.09
C ASP A 48 -2.71 19.49 -2.33
N LEU A 49 -2.02 20.28 -3.18
CA LEU A 49 -1.38 19.80 -4.40
C LEU A 49 -0.35 18.69 -4.11
N LEU A 50 0.55 18.94 -3.17
CA LEU A 50 1.59 17.98 -2.80
C LEU A 50 1.00 16.76 -2.10
N SER A 51 0.04 16.94 -1.18
CA SER A 51 -0.60 15.80 -0.54
C SER A 51 -1.35 14.93 -1.55
N ALA A 52 -2.07 15.54 -2.49
CA ALA A 52 -2.81 14.81 -3.52
C ALA A 52 -1.86 14.02 -4.45
N LEU A 53 -0.78 14.65 -4.89
CA LEU A 53 0.25 14.01 -5.71
C LEU A 53 0.91 12.82 -4.99
N PHE A 54 1.32 13.01 -3.74
CA PHE A 54 1.98 11.94 -2.98
C PHE A 54 1.01 10.79 -2.65
N LEU A 55 -0.24 11.07 -2.33
CA LEU A 55 -1.25 10.03 -2.12
C LEU A 55 -1.45 9.20 -3.41
N MET A 56 -1.55 9.89 -4.56
CA MET A 56 -1.71 9.24 -5.85
C MET A 56 -0.53 8.31 -6.17
N LEU A 57 0.70 8.83 -6.06
CA LEU A 57 1.92 8.07 -6.32
C LEU A 57 2.07 6.89 -5.35
N GLY A 58 1.73 7.08 -4.07
CA GLY A 58 1.76 6.02 -3.07
C GLY A 58 0.84 4.85 -3.43
N GLY A 59 -0.38 5.14 -3.89
CA GLY A 59 -1.31 4.14 -4.39
C GLY A 59 -0.76 3.35 -5.59
N LEU A 60 -0.25 4.05 -6.60
CA LEU A 60 0.31 3.43 -7.81
C LEU A 60 1.52 2.53 -7.50
N LEU A 61 2.48 3.03 -6.72
CA LEU A 61 3.69 2.29 -6.36
C LEU A 61 3.40 1.06 -5.49
N THR A 62 2.37 1.12 -4.64
CA THR A 62 1.96 0.00 -3.78
C THR A 62 1.52 -1.23 -4.58
N THR A 63 1.03 -1.06 -5.81
CA THR A 63 0.57 -2.20 -6.63
C THR A 63 1.69 -3.22 -6.88
N ALA A 64 2.91 -2.78 -7.19
CA ALA A 64 4.07 -3.66 -7.39
C ALA A 64 4.45 -4.40 -6.09
N VAL A 65 4.37 -3.70 -4.95
CA VAL A 65 4.66 -4.26 -3.62
C VAL A 65 3.70 -5.40 -3.29
N LEU A 66 2.41 -5.21 -3.56
CA LEU A 66 1.38 -6.22 -3.28
C LEU A 66 1.56 -7.48 -4.13
N VAL A 67 1.94 -7.33 -5.41
CA VAL A 67 2.23 -8.48 -6.27
C VAL A 67 3.42 -9.28 -5.74
N ALA A 68 4.50 -8.60 -5.31
CA ALA A 68 5.65 -9.29 -4.71
C ALA A 68 5.31 -9.97 -3.37
N LEU A 69 4.47 -9.34 -2.54
CA LEU A 69 3.95 -9.96 -1.32
C LEU A 69 3.12 -11.20 -1.62
N TYR A 70 2.26 -11.18 -2.63
CA TYR A 70 1.49 -12.35 -3.05
C TYR A 70 2.42 -13.52 -3.44
N GLU A 71 3.45 -13.25 -4.25
CA GLU A 71 4.40 -14.28 -4.68
C GLU A 71 5.13 -14.94 -3.50
N ARG A 72 5.39 -14.20 -2.41
CA ARG A 72 5.93 -14.78 -1.16
C ARG A 72 4.87 -15.51 -0.36
N LEU A 73 3.72 -14.87 -0.13
CA LEU A 73 2.73 -15.35 0.85
C LEU A 73 1.85 -16.49 0.32
N ARG A 74 1.78 -16.69 -1.00
CA ARG A 74 1.04 -17.82 -1.57
C ARG A 74 1.58 -19.18 -1.14
N GLU A 75 2.84 -19.25 -0.73
CA GLU A 75 3.45 -20.47 -0.17
C GLU A 75 2.86 -20.86 1.19
N THR A 76 2.31 -19.89 1.92
CA THR A 76 1.61 -20.14 3.19
C THR A 76 0.17 -20.55 2.96
N ASN A 77 -0.55 -19.78 2.13
CA ASN A 77 -1.90 -20.11 1.69
C ASN A 77 -2.24 -19.29 0.43
N ALA A 78 -2.29 -19.94 -0.73
CA ALA A 78 -2.47 -19.27 -2.02
C ALA A 78 -3.80 -18.51 -2.14
N SER A 79 -4.92 -19.12 -1.71
CA SER A 79 -6.24 -18.50 -1.81
C SER A 79 -6.38 -17.26 -0.93
N VAL A 80 -5.89 -17.35 0.31
CA VAL A 80 -5.92 -16.21 1.24
C VAL A 80 -4.94 -15.11 0.79
N ALA A 81 -3.77 -15.47 0.26
CA ALA A 81 -2.84 -14.50 -0.31
C ALA A 81 -3.43 -13.78 -1.54
N LEU A 82 -4.13 -14.50 -2.42
CA LEU A 82 -4.81 -13.90 -3.57
C LEU A 82 -5.92 -12.95 -3.12
N TRP A 83 -6.72 -13.35 -2.13
CA TRP A 83 -7.75 -12.49 -1.57
C TRP A 83 -7.17 -11.20 -0.97
N ALA A 84 -6.07 -11.33 -0.22
CA ALA A 84 -5.35 -10.18 0.32
C ALA A 84 -4.79 -9.27 -0.76
N LEU A 85 -4.25 -9.84 -1.85
CA LEU A 85 -3.80 -9.08 -3.03
C LEU A 85 -4.95 -8.29 -3.66
N LEU A 86 -6.10 -8.92 -3.89
CA LEU A 86 -7.26 -8.27 -4.51
C LEU A 86 -7.77 -7.11 -3.65
N LEU A 87 -7.93 -7.32 -2.34
CA LEU A 87 -8.29 -6.23 -1.41
C LEU A 87 -7.23 -5.13 -1.41
N GLY A 88 -5.95 -5.50 -1.38
CA GLY A 88 -4.85 -4.55 -1.38
C GLY A 88 -4.83 -3.70 -2.64
N LEU A 89 -5.04 -4.30 -3.81
CA LEU A 89 -5.09 -3.59 -5.09
C LEU A 89 -6.28 -2.63 -5.15
N VAL A 90 -7.43 -3.02 -4.61
CA VAL A 90 -8.59 -2.11 -4.48
C VAL A 90 -8.27 -0.94 -3.54
N GLY A 91 -7.61 -1.17 -2.41
CA GLY A 91 -7.22 -0.09 -1.51
C GLY A 91 -6.13 0.84 -2.09
N ALA A 92 -5.16 0.27 -2.80
CA ALA A 92 -4.12 1.00 -3.51
C ALA A 92 -4.71 1.85 -4.64
N ALA A 93 -5.64 1.30 -5.41
CA ALA A 93 -6.41 2.02 -6.41
C ALA A 93 -7.26 3.13 -5.77
N GLY A 94 -7.89 2.85 -4.62
CA GLY A 94 -8.60 3.86 -3.83
C GLY A 94 -7.71 5.06 -3.50
N SER A 95 -6.49 4.81 -3.02
CA SER A 95 -5.51 5.88 -2.73
C SER A 95 -5.12 6.65 -4.00
N ALA A 96 -4.88 5.93 -5.10
CA ALA A 96 -4.55 6.54 -6.38
C ALA A 96 -5.67 7.46 -6.90
N ILE A 97 -6.92 6.99 -6.82
CA ILE A 97 -8.12 7.73 -7.22
C ILE A 97 -8.35 8.93 -6.29
N HIS A 98 -8.20 8.76 -4.97
CA HIS A 98 -8.35 9.85 -3.99
C HIS A 98 -7.36 10.96 -4.26
N GLY A 99 -6.07 10.63 -4.38
CA GLY A 99 -5.04 11.60 -4.71
C GLY A 99 -5.25 12.23 -6.09
N GLY A 100 -5.64 11.45 -7.09
CA GLY A 100 -5.93 11.97 -8.43
C GLY A 100 -7.12 12.93 -8.46
N TYR A 101 -8.18 12.64 -7.70
CA TYR A 101 -9.35 13.50 -7.54
C TYR A 101 -8.98 14.83 -6.89
N ASP A 102 -8.27 14.79 -5.76
CA ASP A 102 -7.83 16.01 -5.07
C ASP A 102 -6.86 16.83 -5.93
N LEU A 103 -5.98 16.15 -6.67
CA LEU A 103 -5.00 16.81 -7.54
C LEU A 103 -5.68 17.52 -8.71
N ALA A 104 -6.67 16.89 -9.33
CA ALA A 104 -7.46 17.48 -10.41
C ALA A 104 -8.18 18.75 -9.94
N ASN A 105 -8.84 18.70 -8.77
CA ASN A 105 -9.55 19.84 -8.19
C ASN A 105 -8.60 20.94 -7.70
N THR A 106 -7.36 20.60 -7.34
CA THR A 106 -6.36 21.60 -6.94
C THR A 106 -5.78 22.34 -8.15
N ILE A 107 -5.54 21.63 -9.27
CA ILE A 107 -4.97 22.23 -10.49
C ILE A 107 -6.01 23.05 -11.24
N ASN A 108 -7.23 22.51 -11.39
CA ASN A 108 -8.35 23.19 -12.04
C ASN A 108 -9.53 23.20 -11.09
N ALA A 109 -9.57 24.20 -10.21
CA ALA A 109 -10.64 24.34 -9.25
C ALA A 109 -11.99 24.54 -9.95
N PRO A 110 -13.03 23.79 -9.56
CA PRO A 110 -14.38 24.04 -10.05
C PRO A 110 -14.83 25.45 -9.66
N GLU A 111 -15.71 26.05 -10.47
CA GLU A 111 -16.39 27.29 -10.12
C GLU A 111 -17.08 27.17 -8.75
N ALA A 112 -17.25 28.30 -8.06
CA ALA A 112 -17.67 28.38 -6.66
C ALA A 112 -18.73 27.32 -6.27
N ILE A 113 -18.27 26.24 -5.62
CA ILE A 113 -19.14 25.17 -5.13
C ILE A 113 -19.77 25.64 -3.81
N PRO A 114 -21.10 25.57 -3.66
CA PRO A 114 -21.77 25.80 -2.38
C PRO A 114 -21.12 24.98 -1.25
N ALA A 115 -20.89 25.61 -0.09
CA ALA A 115 -20.12 25.00 1.01
C ALA A 115 -20.67 23.64 1.49
N ASN A 116 -21.98 23.43 1.37
CA ASN A 116 -22.64 22.16 1.70
C ASN A 116 -22.32 21.02 0.72
N LEU A 117 -21.97 21.34 -0.54
CA LEU A 117 -21.54 20.39 -1.54
C LEU A 117 -20.03 20.14 -1.49
N ALA A 118 -19.25 21.14 -1.08
CA ALA A 118 -17.78 21.03 -0.98
C ALA A 118 -17.30 20.00 0.06
N ASN A 119 -18.14 19.61 1.03
CA ASN A 119 -17.79 18.60 2.05
C ASN A 119 -18.48 17.25 1.84
N LEU A 120 -19.07 17.00 0.67
CA LEU A 120 -19.62 15.69 0.36
C LEU A 120 -18.49 14.64 0.26
N PRO A 121 -18.71 13.41 0.78
CA PRO A 121 -17.78 12.32 0.55
C PRO A 121 -17.65 12.01 -0.95
N SER A 122 -16.46 11.60 -1.38
CA SER A 122 -16.26 11.00 -2.71
C SER A 122 -17.22 9.83 -2.93
N GLN A 123 -17.75 9.72 -4.15
CA GLN A 123 -18.65 8.62 -4.53
C GLN A 123 -17.92 7.28 -4.66
N ILE A 124 -16.62 7.30 -4.93
CA ILE A 124 -15.79 6.10 -5.13
C ILE A 124 -15.02 5.76 -3.86
N ASP A 125 -14.53 6.78 -3.13
CA ASP A 125 -13.75 6.60 -1.90
C ASP A 125 -14.32 7.43 -0.73
N PRO A 126 -15.56 7.17 -0.29
CA PRO A 126 -16.25 7.99 0.69
C PRO A 126 -15.45 8.02 2.00
N ARG A 127 -14.98 9.22 2.37
CA ARG A 127 -14.15 9.47 3.56
C ARG A 127 -12.87 8.60 3.65
N GLY A 128 -12.43 7.99 2.54
CA GLY A 128 -11.28 7.09 2.52
C GLY A 128 -11.59 5.62 2.81
N LEU A 129 -12.82 5.15 2.54
CA LEU A 129 -13.20 3.73 2.68
C LEU A 129 -12.24 2.78 1.96
N LEU A 130 -11.93 3.03 0.70
CA LEU A 130 -10.97 2.21 -0.06
C LEU A 130 -9.55 2.47 0.43
N THR A 131 -9.17 3.75 0.52
CA THR A 131 -7.82 4.20 0.88
C THR A 131 -7.34 3.67 2.23
N PHE A 132 -8.21 3.68 3.24
CA PHE A 132 -7.85 3.30 4.62
C PHE A 132 -8.57 2.03 5.07
N GLY A 133 -9.88 1.91 4.84
CA GLY A 133 -10.68 0.77 5.31
C GLY A 133 -10.30 -0.54 4.60
N VAL A 134 -10.45 -0.59 3.28
CA VAL A 134 -10.14 -1.78 2.48
C VAL A 134 -8.64 -2.08 2.48
N ALA A 135 -7.78 -1.05 2.38
CA ALA A 135 -6.33 -1.21 2.51
C ALA A 135 -5.93 -1.78 3.89
N GLY A 136 -6.56 -1.29 4.97
CA GLY A 136 -6.34 -1.81 6.33
C GLY A 136 -6.76 -3.26 6.46
N MET A 137 -7.90 -3.65 5.88
CA MET A 137 -8.33 -5.06 5.84
C MET A 137 -7.35 -5.95 5.06
N ALA A 138 -6.84 -5.48 3.93
CA ALA A 138 -5.82 -6.21 3.16
C ALA A 138 -4.55 -6.41 4.00
N LEU A 139 -4.06 -5.36 4.66
CA LEU A 139 -2.89 -5.41 5.53
C LEU A 139 -3.08 -6.33 6.73
N LEU A 140 -4.29 -6.40 7.29
CA LEU A 140 -4.61 -7.33 8.38
C LEU A 140 -4.39 -8.78 7.96
N VAL A 141 -4.84 -9.14 6.75
CA VAL A 141 -4.68 -10.49 6.18
C VAL A 141 -3.22 -10.75 5.81
N ILE A 142 -2.53 -9.76 5.21
CA ILE A 142 -1.10 -9.84 4.90
C ILE A 142 -0.27 -10.06 6.18
N ALA A 143 -0.52 -9.29 7.24
CA ALA A 143 0.15 -9.42 8.53
C ALA A 143 -0.06 -10.82 9.13
N TRP A 144 -1.28 -11.34 9.05
CA TRP A 144 -1.60 -12.71 9.47
C TRP A 144 -0.80 -13.75 8.67
N LEU A 145 -0.73 -13.62 7.35
CA LEU A 145 0.07 -14.53 6.51
C LEU A 145 1.57 -14.45 6.85
N ILE A 146 2.12 -13.25 7.02
CA ILE A 146 3.55 -13.05 7.36
C ILE A 146 3.89 -13.76 8.67
N THR A 147 3.07 -13.59 9.70
CA THR A 147 3.33 -14.19 11.02
C THR A 147 3.22 -15.72 11.02
N ARG A 148 2.46 -16.30 10.08
CA ARG A 148 2.28 -17.76 9.92
C ARG A 148 3.31 -18.41 8.99
N GLY A 149 3.73 -17.71 7.94
CA GLY A 149 4.40 -18.29 6.78
C GLY A 149 5.92 -18.45 6.86
N GLY A 150 6.60 -17.69 7.71
CA GLY A 150 8.06 -17.75 7.86
C GLY A 150 8.88 -17.22 6.66
N GLN A 151 8.21 -16.78 5.59
CA GLN A 151 8.77 -16.24 4.34
C GLN A 151 9.25 -14.78 4.44
N LEU A 152 8.86 -14.10 5.52
CA LEU A 152 9.18 -12.72 5.83
C LEU A 152 9.42 -12.59 7.34
N PRO A 153 10.17 -11.57 7.81
CA PRO A 153 10.40 -11.36 9.24
C PRO A 153 9.09 -11.22 10.03
N LYS A 154 8.96 -11.95 11.14
CA LYS A 154 7.74 -11.91 11.97
C LYS A 154 7.41 -10.50 12.49
N GLY A 155 8.43 -9.70 12.80
CA GLY A 155 8.23 -8.31 13.24
C GLY A 155 7.58 -7.43 12.16
N LEU A 156 7.79 -7.73 10.88
CA LEU A 156 7.10 -7.06 9.77
C LEU A 156 5.60 -7.37 9.79
N GLY A 157 5.24 -8.60 10.17
CA GLY A 157 3.86 -9.00 10.41
C GLY A 157 3.24 -8.30 11.61
N SER A 158 3.94 -8.24 12.75
CA SER A 158 3.47 -7.51 13.94
C SER A 158 3.27 -6.01 13.67
N LEU A 159 4.20 -5.37 12.98
CA LEU A 159 4.07 -3.98 12.57
C LEU A 159 2.95 -3.79 11.53
N GLY A 160 2.75 -4.78 10.65
CA GLY A 160 1.62 -4.81 9.71
C GLY A 160 0.26 -4.86 10.40
N TYR A 161 0.13 -5.61 11.49
CA TYR A 161 -1.08 -5.61 12.32
C TYR A 161 -1.36 -4.22 12.91
N LEU A 162 -0.33 -3.56 13.48
CA LEU A 162 -0.46 -2.20 13.99
C LEU A 162 -0.89 -1.23 12.89
N LEU A 163 -0.25 -1.30 11.71
CA LEU A 163 -0.59 -0.46 10.58
C LEU A 163 -2.04 -0.67 10.12
N ALA A 164 -2.47 -1.93 9.99
CA ALA A 164 -3.83 -2.29 9.62
C ALA A 164 -4.87 -1.70 10.59
N ILE A 165 -4.65 -1.87 11.89
CA ILE A 165 -5.54 -1.34 12.94
C ILE A 165 -5.61 0.19 12.86
N LEU A 166 -4.46 0.86 12.72
CA LEU A 166 -4.43 2.31 12.62
C LEU A 166 -5.18 2.83 11.38
N LEU A 167 -5.02 2.18 10.22
CA LEU A 167 -5.76 2.56 9.01
C LEU A 167 -7.28 2.40 9.18
N ILE A 168 -7.73 1.29 9.80
CA ILE A 168 -9.15 1.07 10.09
C ILE A 168 -9.67 2.14 11.06
N ILE A 169 -8.90 2.50 12.09
CA ILE A 169 -9.25 3.58 13.02
C ILE A 169 -9.32 4.92 12.28
N VAL A 170 -8.37 5.25 11.41
CA VAL A 170 -8.39 6.48 10.60
C VAL A 170 -9.64 6.54 9.74
N TYR A 171 -10.02 5.44 9.08
CA TYR A 171 -11.26 5.38 8.31
C TYR A 171 -12.49 5.67 9.18
N LEU A 172 -12.66 4.92 10.28
CA LEU A 172 -13.81 5.07 11.18
C LEU A 172 -13.87 6.48 11.79
N ALA A 173 -12.72 7.04 12.15
CA ALA A 173 -12.62 8.40 12.65
C ALA A 173 -13.03 9.42 11.57
N ARG A 174 -12.57 9.28 10.32
CA ARG A 174 -13.01 10.16 9.21
C ARG A 174 -14.49 10.00 8.86
N LEU A 175 -15.09 8.84 9.14
CA LEU A 175 -16.50 8.57 8.90
C LEU A 175 -17.40 9.24 9.96
N ILE A 176 -16.97 9.25 11.23
CA ILE A 176 -17.79 9.68 12.37
C ILE A 176 -17.46 11.11 12.79
N VAL A 177 -16.18 11.49 12.73
CA VAL A 177 -15.67 12.78 13.21
C VAL A 177 -15.36 13.68 12.02
N LEU A 178 -16.19 14.70 11.82
CA LEU A 178 -16.07 15.62 10.68
C LEU A 178 -14.98 16.68 10.86
N THR A 179 -14.44 16.83 12.07
CA THR A 179 -13.40 17.82 12.38
C THR A 179 -12.00 17.20 12.30
N PRO A 180 -11.16 17.59 11.33
CA PRO A 180 -9.86 16.94 11.10
C PRO A 180 -8.83 17.17 12.22
N THR A 181 -9.01 18.19 13.04
CA THR A 181 -8.15 18.49 14.19
C THR A 181 -8.52 17.72 15.45
N ASN A 182 -9.59 16.91 15.43
CA ASN A 182 -9.96 16.11 16.58
C ASN A 182 -8.85 15.08 16.89
N PRO A 183 -8.37 14.99 18.15
CA PRO A 183 -7.29 14.07 18.52
C PRO A 183 -7.57 12.60 18.17
N VAL A 184 -8.83 12.16 18.19
CA VAL A 184 -9.24 10.79 17.84
C VAL A 184 -8.90 10.44 16.39
N LEU A 185 -8.90 11.43 15.49
CA LEU A 185 -8.46 11.29 14.10
C LEU A 185 -6.98 11.64 13.93
N LEU A 186 -6.56 12.76 14.51
CA LEU A 186 -5.22 13.31 14.30
C LEU A 186 -4.12 12.39 14.82
N VAL A 187 -4.27 11.80 16.02
CA VAL A 187 -3.24 10.95 16.62
C VAL A 187 -3.01 9.68 15.81
N PRO A 188 -4.04 8.88 15.45
CA PRO A 188 -3.85 7.73 14.57
C PRO A 188 -3.29 8.11 13.19
N ALA A 189 -3.72 9.23 12.62
CA ALA A 189 -3.20 9.70 11.33
C ALA A 189 -1.70 10.04 11.41
N LEU A 190 -1.26 10.73 12.47
CA LEU A 190 0.14 11.04 12.72
C LEU A 190 0.98 9.77 12.91
N LEU A 191 0.53 8.84 13.75
CA LEU A 191 1.24 7.58 14.00
C LEU A 191 1.36 6.75 12.72
N THR A 192 0.27 6.66 11.95
CA THR A 192 0.26 5.97 10.66
C THR A 192 1.27 6.61 9.71
N GLY A 193 1.12 7.91 9.47
CA GLY A 193 1.81 8.62 8.40
C GLY A 193 3.29 8.90 8.65
N PHE A 194 3.66 9.23 9.89
CA PHE A 194 5.03 9.62 10.23
C PHE A 194 5.91 8.44 10.70
N VAL A 195 5.31 7.39 11.24
CA VAL A 195 6.06 6.35 11.95
C VAL A 195 5.78 4.98 11.36
N VAL A 196 4.57 4.46 11.51
CA VAL A 196 4.28 3.06 11.26
C VAL A 196 4.35 2.73 9.76
N ASN A 197 3.72 3.55 8.92
CA ASN A 197 3.69 3.33 7.47
C ASN A 197 5.09 3.44 6.83
N PRO A 198 5.88 4.50 7.07
CA PRO A 198 7.23 4.60 6.52
C PRO A 198 8.13 3.44 6.95
N ILE A 199 8.14 3.10 8.24
CA ILE A 199 8.96 2.00 8.76
C ILE A 199 8.56 0.68 8.10
N TRP A 200 7.26 0.39 8.02
CA TRP A 200 6.77 -0.87 7.45
C TRP A 200 7.14 -1.01 5.97
N TYR A 201 6.87 0.00 5.16
CA TYR A 201 7.13 -0.05 3.72
C TYR A 201 8.63 -0.02 3.38
N ILE A 202 9.44 0.76 4.09
CA ILE A 202 10.89 0.78 3.89
C ILE A 202 11.49 -0.57 4.30
N TRP A 203 11.09 -1.12 5.45
CA TRP A 203 11.59 -2.42 5.90
C TRP A 203 11.17 -3.55 4.96
N LEU A 204 9.90 -3.59 4.54
CA LEU A 204 9.44 -4.54 3.53
C LEU A 204 10.23 -4.37 2.23
N GLY A 205 10.41 -3.13 1.77
CA GLY A 205 11.14 -2.80 0.56
C GLY A 205 12.58 -3.31 0.58
N LEU A 206 13.30 -3.08 1.68
CA LEU A 206 14.65 -3.62 1.90
C LEU A 206 14.68 -5.15 1.93
N THR A 207 13.65 -5.78 2.51
CA THR A 207 13.52 -7.24 2.58
C THR A 207 13.33 -7.85 1.20
N LEU A 208 12.45 -7.26 0.38
CA LEU A 208 12.25 -7.68 -1.02
C LEU A 208 13.49 -7.40 -1.88
N TRP A 209 14.13 -6.25 -1.71
CA TRP A 209 15.35 -5.88 -2.44
C TRP A 209 16.50 -6.87 -2.24
N ARG A 210 16.69 -7.35 -0.99
CA ARG A 210 17.70 -8.35 -0.65
C ARG A 210 17.39 -9.74 -1.20
N GLY A 211 16.12 -10.02 -1.50
CA GLY A 211 15.65 -11.33 -1.97
C GLY A 211 15.79 -12.42 -0.91
N ARG A 212 15.35 -13.64 -1.25
CA ARG A 212 15.28 -14.77 -0.32
C ARG A 212 16.66 -15.26 0.18
N GLY A 213 17.72 -15.07 -0.59
CA GLY A 213 19.07 -15.55 -0.26
C GLY A 213 19.81 -14.73 0.82
N GLY A 214 19.37 -13.50 1.10
CA GLY A 214 19.97 -12.66 2.16
C GLY A 214 19.47 -12.99 3.57
N GLU A 215 18.32 -13.68 3.70
CA GLU A 215 17.70 -13.96 4.99
C GLU A 215 18.28 -15.19 5.71
N THR A 216 18.88 -16.14 4.96
CA THR A 216 19.54 -17.33 5.53
C THR A 216 20.87 -17.02 6.21
N ALA A 217 21.51 -15.90 5.89
CA ALA A 217 22.78 -15.48 6.50
C ALA A 217 22.61 -14.68 7.81
N ALA A 218 21.37 -14.33 8.18
CA ALA A 218 21.04 -13.49 9.34
C ALA A 218 20.19 -14.20 10.40
N ARG A 219 20.03 -15.53 10.29
CA ARG A 219 19.44 -16.41 11.31
C ARG A 219 20.55 -17.23 11.96
#